data_AF-A0A3D2FR48-F1
#
_entry.id   AF-A0A3D2FR48-F1
#
_cell.length_a   1.000
_cell.length_b   1.000
_cell.length_c   1.000
_cell.angle_alpha   90.00
_cell.angle_beta   90.00
_cell.angle_gamma   90.00
#
_symmetry.space_group_name_H-M   'P 1'
#
loop_
_entity.id
_entity.type
_entity.pdbx_description
1 polymer ?
#
loop_
_entity_poly.entity_id
_entity_poly.type
_entity_poly.pdbx_seq_one_letter_code
_entity_poly.pdbx_strand_id
1 'polypeptide(L)'
;MRIFLIVFALLFSACVPSSSPGPQGPPGEKGSVGEAGPRGEKGEPGEKGLPGSPGKDGKSVSLELVQQLENTLADIKSGSKALMIDAMKSMPEQVVSTIHYRFGISEMGFVLLTSYGRVFIMKNKNPVAAGDGYEYLSRVATDDHQFISLSILPGSDGSKQIFLAMAKNGHAFVSEDLKTWSQKKSLILN
;
A
#
# COMPACT_ATOMS: atom_id res chain seq x y z
N MET A 1 6.83 9.40 -81.02
CA MET A 1 6.74 7.93 -80.96
C MET A 1 5.61 7.64 -79.99
N ARG A 2 4.40 7.43 -80.53
CA ARG A 2 3.96 6.08 -80.92
C ARG A 2 3.94 5.21 -79.67
N ILE A 3 2.75 4.90 -79.19
CA ILE A 3 2.12 3.67 -79.72
C ILE A 3 3.11 2.53 -79.47
N PHE A 4 3.37 2.26 -78.20
CA PHE A 4 3.34 0.92 -77.67
C PHE A 4 2.18 0.97 -76.68
N LEU A 5 1.02 0.63 -77.19
CA LEU A 5 0.60 -0.74 -77.36
C LEU A 5 -0.41 -0.98 -76.23
N ILE A 6 -1.68 -0.75 -76.53
CA ILE A 6 -2.47 -1.74 -77.25
C ILE A 6 -2.76 -2.86 -76.26
N VAL A 7 -4.04 -2.92 -75.92
CA VAL A 7 -4.72 -4.21 -75.86
C VAL A 7 -4.43 -5.01 -74.60
N PHE A 8 -4.99 -4.55 -73.47
CA PHE A 8 -5.40 -5.52 -72.45
C PHE A 8 -6.66 -5.19 -71.63
N ALA A 9 -7.53 -4.25 -72.02
CA ALA A 9 -8.90 -4.24 -71.48
C ALA A 9 -9.94 -3.64 -72.44
N LEU A 10 -9.60 -3.64 -73.74
CA LEU A 10 -10.60 -3.66 -74.78
C LEU A 10 -11.35 -4.99 -74.67
N LEU A 11 -12.68 -4.88 -74.59
CA LEU A 11 -13.63 -5.82 -75.18
C LEU A 11 -13.77 -7.13 -74.38
N PHE A 12 -14.95 -7.55 -73.98
CA PHE A 12 -16.02 -8.04 -74.86
C PHE A 12 -17.16 -8.42 -73.89
N SER A 13 -18.40 -7.94 -74.01
CA SER A 13 -19.43 -8.46 -74.93
C SER A 13 -20.78 -8.16 -74.23
N ALA A 14 -21.92 -7.92 -74.86
CA ALA A 14 -22.34 -8.02 -76.25
C ALA A 14 -23.75 -7.39 -76.37
N CYS A 15 -24.12 -7.09 -77.62
CA CYS A 15 -25.47 -7.02 -78.22
C CYS A 15 -26.50 -6.00 -77.68
N VAL A 16 -26.92 -4.96 -78.45
CA VAL A 16 -27.82 -4.94 -79.65
C VAL A 16 -29.11 -5.78 -79.43
N PRO A 17 -30.34 -5.38 -79.84
CA PRO A 17 -30.63 -4.37 -80.85
C PRO A 17 -31.92 -3.51 -80.73
N SER A 18 -31.97 -2.56 -81.67
CA SER A 18 -33.11 -2.18 -82.52
C SER A 18 -34.33 -1.44 -81.95
N SER A 19 -34.49 -0.26 -82.57
CA SER A 19 -35.72 0.26 -83.17
C SER A 19 -36.91 0.56 -82.26
N SER A 20 -37.30 1.83 -82.24
CA SER A 20 -38.61 2.15 -82.80
C SER A 20 -38.77 3.65 -83.09
N PRO A 21 -39.49 4.00 -84.18
CA PRO A 21 -39.77 5.37 -84.60
C PRO A 21 -40.56 6.18 -83.57
N GLY A 22 -40.36 7.50 -83.61
CA GLY A 22 -40.94 8.48 -82.70
C GLY A 22 -42.46 8.57 -82.79
N PRO A 23 -43.19 8.37 -81.69
CA PRO A 23 -44.55 8.84 -81.57
C PRO A 23 -44.56 10.20 -80.89
N GLN A 24 -45.36 11.09 -81.47
CA GLN A 24 -46.10 12.15 -80.79
C GLN A 24 -45.30 13.17 -79.96
N GLY A 25 -45.34 14.43 -80.41
CA GLY A 25 -44.96 15.58 -79.59
C GLY A 25 -45.71 15.59 -78.24
N PRO A 26 -45.10 16.15 -77.20
CA PRO A 26 -45.50 15.90 -75.82
C PRO A 26 -46.90 16.46 -75.53
N PRO A 27 -47.82 15.67 -74.93
CA PRO A 27 -49.03 16.24 -74.31
C PRO A 27 -48.64 17.30 -73.27
N GLY A 28 -49.42 18.39 -73.25
CA GLY A 28 -49.18 19.55 -72.40
C GLY A 28 -49.03 19.21 -70.92
N GLU A 29 -48.40 20.12 -70.19
CA GLU A 29 -48.07 19.92 -68.77
C GLU A 29 -49.28 19.43 -67.97
N LYS A 30 -49.07 18.33 -67.25
CA LYS A 30 -50.06 17.80 -66.32
C LYS A 30 -50.30 18.85 -65.26
N GLY A 31 -51.57 19.22 -65.04
CA GLY A 31 -51.96 20.14 -63.99
C GLY A 31 -51.28 19.76 -62.67
N SER A 32 -50.80 20.77 -61.96
CA SER A 32 -50.07 20.62 -60.70
C SER A 32 -50.81 19.65 -59.78
N VAL A 33 -50.06 18.71 -59.19
CA VAL A 33 -50.60 17.87 -58.11
C VAL A 33 -51.17 18.78 -57.04
N GLY A 34 -52.43 18.56 -56.66
CA GLY A 34 -53.05 19.30 -55.57
C GLY A 34 -52.18 19.22 -54.32
N GLU A 35 -52.07 20.32 -53.60
CA GLU A 35 -51.23 20.37 -52.41
C GLU A 35 -51.57 19.23 -51.45
N ALA A 36 -50.55 18.61 -50.88
CA ALA A 36 -50.76 17.62 -49.83
C ALA A 36 -51.59 18.25 -48.71
N GLY A 37 -52.64 17.56 -48.27
CA GLY A 37 -53.46 18.04 -47.16
C GLY A 37 -52.58 18.37 -45.94
N PRO A 38 -52.97 19.38 -45.13
CA PRO A 38 -52.18 19.77 -43.99
C PRO A 38 -51.96 18.57 -43.07
N ARG A 39 -50.75 18.46 -42.52
CA ARG A 39 -50.42 17.46 -41.51
C ARG A 39 -51.41 17.61 -40.35
N GLY A 40 -52.05 16.50 -39.95
CA GLY A 40 -52.94 16.49 -38.80
C GLY A 40 -52.26 17.08 -37.56
N GLU A 41 -53.04 17.77 -36.74
CA GLU A 41 -52.54 18.38 -35.52
C GLU A 41 -51.90 17.32 -34.61
N LYS A 42 -50.81 17.71 -33.94
CA LYS A 42 -50.14 16.83 -32.98
C LYS A 42 -51.09 16.63 -31.81
N GLY A 43 -51.35 15.37 -31.44
CA GLY A 43 -52.17 15.04 -30.27
C GLY A 43 -51.63 15.72 -28.99
N GLU A 44 -52.55 16.07 -28.10
CA GLU A 44 -52.19 16.73 -26.84
C GLU A 44 -51.23 15.86 -26.00
N PRO A 45 -50.32 16.48 -25.24
CA PRO A 45 -49.51 15.76 -24.26
C PRO A 45 -50.40 15.02 -23.25
N GLY A 46 -50.03 13.77 -22.91
CA GLY A 46 -50.74 13.03 -21.86
C GLY A 46 -50.64 13.71 -20.49
N GLU A 47 -51.64 13.49 -19.64
CA GLU A 47 -51.67 14.05 -18.29
C GLU A 47 -50.47 13.60 -17.45
N LYS A 48 -50.04 14.46 -16.53
CA LYS A 48 -48.94 14.17 -15.60
C LYS A 48 -49.38 13.10 -14.61
N GLY A 49 -48.54 12.07 -14.41
CA GLY A 49 -48.80 11.03 -13.41
C GLY A 49 -48.93 11.60 -11.98
N LEU A 50 -49.74 10.93 -11.15
CA LEU A 50 -49.95 11.31 -9.76
C LEU A 50 -48.63 11.24 -8.95
N PRO A 51 -48.43 12.12 -7.95
CA PRO A 51 -47.32 12.01 -7.01
C PRO A 51 -47.30 10.65 -6.31
N GLY A 52 -46.10 10.10 -6.08
CA GLY A 52 -45.93 8.89 -5.28
C GLY A 52 -46.36 9.09 -3.82
N SER A 53 -46.77 8.02 -3.16
CA SER A 53 -47.11 8.05 -1.73
C SER A 53 -45.89 8.41 -0.87
N PRO A 54 -46.08 9.09 0.28
CA PRO A 54 -45.00 9.30 1.25
C PRO A 54 -44.31 7.98 1.64
N GLY A 55 -43.01 8.05 1.90
CA GLY A 55 -42.26 6.92 2.45
C GLY A 55 -42.72 6.57 3.86
N LYS A 56 -42.55 5.32 4.27
CA LYS A 56 -42.80 4.88 5.65
C LYS A 56 -41.78 5.48 6.62
N ASP A 57 -42.20 5.72 7.85
CA ASP A 57 -41.32 6.20 8.93
C ASP A 57 -40.19 5.20 9.21
N GLY A 58 -39.03 5.73 9.61
CA GLY A 58 -37.89 4.93 10.05
C GLY A 58 -38.16 4.25 11.39
N LYS A 59 -37.60 3.04 11.58
CA LYS A 59 -37.65 2.36 12.88
C LYS A 59 -36.58 2.94 13.81
N SER A 60 -36.96 3.28 15.03
CA SER A 60 -36.01 3.68 16.09
C SER A 60 -35.13 2.49 16.52
N VAL A 61 -33.90 2.79 16.91
CA VAL A 61 -32.95 1.81 17.47
C VAL A 61 -33.34 1.52 18.93
N SER A 62 -33.27 0.26 19.37
CA SER A 62 -33.54 -0.09 20.76
C SER A 62 -32.40 0.37 21.68
N LEU A 63 -32.75 0.88 22.86
CA LEU A 63 -31.77 1.26 23.89
C LEU A 63 -30.90 0.08 24.32
N GLU A 64 -31.46 -1.13 24.30
CA GLU A 64 -30.74 -2.36 24.59
C GLU A 64 -29.63 -2.63 23.57
N LEU A 65 -29.89 -2.41 22.28
CA LEU A 65 -28.88 -2.58 21.23
C LEU A 65 -27.77 -1.54 21.36
N VAL A 66 -28.12 -0.29 21.69
CA VAL A 66 -27.13 0.76 21.96
C VAL A 66 -26.27 0.39 23.17
N GLN A 67 -26.88 -0.12 24.25
CA GLN A 67 -26.16 -0.53 25.45
C GLN A 67 -25.24 -1.73 25.19
N GLN A 68 -25.72 -2.73 24.43
CA GLN A 68 -24.91 -3.88 24.03
C GLN A 68 -23.70 -3.47 23.17
N LEU A 69 -23.89 -2.51 22.28
CA LEU A 69 -22.82 -1.97 21.44
C LEU A 69 -21.77 -1.25 22.28
N GLU A 70 -22.18 -0.37 23.19
CA GLU A 70 -21.26 0.35 24.10
C GLU A 70 -20.45 -0.60 24.98
N ASN A 71 -21.08 -1.63 25.53
CA ASN A 71 -20.40 -2.65 26.33
C ASN A 71 -19.38 -3.43 25.48
N THR A 72 -19.77 -3.84 24.27
CA THR A 72 -18.87 -4.54 23.34
C THR A 72 -17.69 -3.66 22.93
N LEU A 73 -17.91 -2.36 22.71
CA LEU A 73 -16.86 -1.38 22.40
C LEU A 73 -15.90 -1.20 23.57
N ALA A 74 -16.39 -1.22 24.81
CA ALA A 74 -15.57 -1.19 26.01
C ALA A 74 -14.71 -2.45 26.14
N ASP A 75 -15.28 -3.62 25.88
CA ASP A 75 -14.59 -4.92 25.92
C ASP A 75 -13.53 -5.07 24.84
N ILE A 76 -13.76 -4.53 23.63
CA ILE A 76 -12.75 -4.52 22.57
C ILE A 76 -11.57 -3.61 22.93
N LYS A 77 -11.85 -2.43 23.50
CA LYS A 77 -10.82 -1.47 23.93
C LYS A 77 -10.01 -1.97 25.12
N SER A 78 -10.64 -2.71 26.03
CA SER A 78 -9.99 -3.27 27.21
C SER A 78 -9.27 -4.59 26.89
N GLY A 79 -9.90 -5.50 26.14
CA GLY A 79 -9.42 -6.85 25.88
C GLY A 79 -8.14 -6.90 25.04
N SER A 80 -8.01 -6.09 23.98
CA SER A 80 -6.83 -6.17 23.11
C SER A 80 -5.58 -5.53 23.74
N LYS A 81 -5.74 -4.44 24.49
CA LYS A 81 -4.62 -3.71 25.10
C LYS A 81 -4.21 -4.33 26.44
N ALA A 82 -5.15 -4.75 27.28
CA ALA A 82 -4.83 -5.35 28.56
C ALA A 82 -4.19 -6.75 28.37
N LEU A 83 -4.74 -7.60 27.50
CA LEU A 83 -4.14 -8.91 27.22
C LEU A 83 -2.78 -8.80 26.55
N MET A 84 -2.58 -7.84 25.64
CA MET A 84 -1.26 -7.59 25.03
C MET A 84 -0.28 -7.02 26.06
N ILE A 85 -0.69 -6.10 26.93
CA ILE A 85 0.15 -5.59 28.03
C ILE A 85 0.47 -6.69 29.04
N ASP A 86 -0.47 -7.57 29.39
CA ASP A 86 -0.24 -8.67 30.33
C ASP A 86 0.59 -9.80 29.71
N ALA A 87 0.43 -10.06 28.40
CA ALA A 87 1.31 -10.92 27.61
C ALA A 87 2.73 -10.34 27.48
N MET A 88 2.86 -9.02 27.26
CA MET A 88 4.16 -8.33 27.24
C MET A 88 4.81 -8.24 28.63
N LYS A 89 4.01 -8.08 29.69
CA LYS A 89 4.49 -8.15 31.08
C LYS A 89 4.91 -9.56 31.50
N SER A 90 4.35 -10.60 30.87
CA SER A 90 4.67 -12.00 31.17
C SER A 90 5.83 -12.57 30.36
N MET A 91 6.37 -11.86 29.38
CA MET A 91 7.70 -12.16 28.85
C MET A 91 8.74 -11.43 29.72
N PRO A 92 9.45 -12.11 30.64
CA PRO A 92 10.50 -11.46 31.40
C PRO A 92 11.58 -10.99 30.42
N GLU A 93 12.11 -9.80 30.64
CA GLU A 93 13.27 -9.34 29.90
C GLU A 93 14.43 -10.32 30.07
N GLN A 94 15.03 -10.75 28.96
CA GLN A 94 16.07 -11.78 28.95
C GLN A 94 17.40 -11.18 28.52
N VAL A 95 18.50 -11.80 28.94
CA VAL A 95 19.82 -11.53 28.37
C VAL A 95 19.91 -12.23 27.02
N VAL A 96 20.18 -11.48 25.95
CA VAL A 96 20.24 -12.02 24.59
C VAL A 96 21.64 -12.04 24.01
N SER A 97 22.57 -11.24 24.55
CA SER A 97 23.98 -11.28 24.14
C SER A 97 24.91 -10.79 25.23
N THR A 98 26.11 -11.36 25.25
CA THR A 98 27.25 -10.87 26.02
C THR A 98 28.48 -10.89 25.13
N ILE A 99 29.15 -9.76 25.00
CA ILE A 99 30.38 -9.61 24.21
C ILE A 99 31.43 -8.86 25.02
N HIS A 100 32.69 -8.91 24.61
CA HIS A 100 33.71 -8.03 25.16
C HIS A 100 33.74 -6.70 24.40
N TYR A 101 34.22 -5.64 25.06
CA TYR A 101 34.54 -4.37 24.43
C TYR A 101 35.90 -3.86 24.90
N ARG A 102 36.44 -2.94 24.11
CA ARG A 102 37.68 -2.23 24.37
C ARG A 102 37.62 -0.84 23.72
N PHE A 103 37.53 0.17 24.56
CA PHE A 103 37.74 1.57 24.21
C PHE A 103 39.16 1.98 24.59
N GLY A 104 40.02 2.15 23.59
CA GLY A 104 41.44 2.46 23.84
C GLY A 104 42.18 1.30 24.55
N ILE A 105 43.14 1.64 25.40
CA ILE A 105 44.04 0.66 26.03
C ILE A 105 43.53 0.23 27.42
N SER A 106 42.84 1.12 28.14
CA SER A 106 42.49 0.93 29.55
C SER A 106 41.01 0.66 29.80
N GLU A 107 40.11 1.08 28.90
CA GLU A 107 38.68 0.87 29.10
C GLU A 107 38.25 -0.40 28.37
N MET A 108 38.21 -1.51 29.09
CA MET A 108 37.80 -2.79 28.55
C MET A 108 36.92 -3.54 29.52
N GLY A 109 36.16 -4.49 28.99
CA GLY A 109 35.32 -5.34 29.80
C GLY A 109 34.26 -6.02 28.96
N PHE A 110 33.09 -6.22 29.55
CA PHE A 110 31.99 -6.95 28.95
C PHE A 110 30.77 -6.07 28.78
N VAL A 111 30.07 -6.25 27.68
CA VAL A 111 28.78 -5.64 27.38
C VAL A 111 27.73 -6.73 27.42
N LEU A 112 26.62 -6.44 28.08
CA LEU A 112 25.43 -7.27 28.11
C LEU A 112 24.30 -6.53 27.42
N LEU A 113 23.62 -7.20 26.49
CA LEU A 113 22.41 -6.72 25.83
C LEU A 113 21.21 -7.56 26.27
N THR A 114 20.12 -6.90 26.61
CA THR A 114 18.85 -7.54 26.92
C THR A 114 17.90 -7.55 25.72
N SER A 115 16.85 -8.37 25.79
CA SER A 115 15.79 -8.45 24.77
C SER A 115 15.03 -7.14 24.61
N TYR A 116 15.00 -6.27 25.63
CA TYR A 116 14.42 -4.93 25.55
C TYR A 116 15.44 -3.87 25.12
N GLY A 117 16.65 -4.26 24.72
CA GLY A 117 17.66 -3.33 24.22
C GLY A 117 18.35 -2.53 25.31
N ARG A 118 18.26 -2.92 26.59
CA ARG A 118 19.08 -2.32 27.65
C ARG A 118 20.51 -2.83 27.51
N VAL A 119 21.44 -1.90 27.59
CA VAL A 119 22.87 -2.15 27.49
C VAL A 119 23.47 -1.96 28.87
N PHE A 120 24.12 -3.00 29.37
CA PHE A 120 24.87 -2.96 30.61
C PHE A 120 26.35 -3.21 30.32
N ILE A 121 27.23 -2.60 31.10
CA ILE A 121 28.68 -2.83 31.02
C ILE A 121 29.23 -3.31 32.34
N MET A 122 30.18 -4.23 32.27
CA MET A 122 31.05 -4.60 33.38
C MET A 122 32.46 -4.19 32.99
N LYS A 123 33.02 -3.20 33.70
CA LYS A 123 34.40 -2.75 33.48
C LYS A 123 35.36 -3.72 34.17
N ASN A 124 36.46 -4.05 33.50
CA ASN A 124 37.52 -4.83 34.11
C ASN A 124 38.22 -4.03 35.22
N LYS A 125 38.66 -4.71 36.29
CA LYS A 125 39.53 -4.11 37.31
C LYS A 125 40.92 -3.83 36.76
N ASN A 126 41.40 -4.71 35.87
CA ASN A 126 42.66 -4.61 35.16
C ASN A 126 42.58 -5.48 33.88
N PRO A 127 43.55 -5.42 32.95
CA PRO A 127 43.44 -6.11 31.65
C PRO A 127 43.20 -7.62 31.69
N VAL A 128 43.49 -8.27 32.83
CA VAL A 128 43.36 -9.72 33.01
C VAL A 128 42.30 -10.12 34.06
N ALA A 129 41.62 -9.15 34.68
CA ALA A 129 40.64 -9.41 35.74
C ALA A 129 39.32 -8.67 35.49
N ALA A 130 38.23 -9.44 35.43
CA ALA A 130 36.88 -8.90 35.31
C ALA A 130 36.46 -8.04 36.52
N GLY A 131 35.47 -7.18 36.29
CA GLY A 131 34.79 -6.43 37.35
C GLY A 131 33.87 -7.31 38.19
N ASP A 132 33.25 -6.70 39.21
CA ASP A 132 32.38 -7.41 40.15
C ASP A 132 30.90 -7.42 39.72
N GLY A 133 30.51 -6.59 38.74
CA GLY A 133 29.10 -6.45 38.37
C GLY A 133 28.86 -5.61 37.12
N TYR A 134 27.62 -5.67 36.65
CA TYR A 134 27.12 -4.91 35.50
C TYR A 134 26.44 -3.62 35.95
N GLU A 135 26.75 -2.52 35.25
CA GLU A 135 26.11 -1.22 35.41
C GLU A 135 25.32 -0.86 34.16
N TYR A 136 24.15 -0.25 34.32
CA TYR A 136 23.37 0.22 33.18
C TYR A 136 24.12 1.35 32.45
N LEU A 137 24.25 1.24 31.12
CA LEU A 137 24.93 2.23 30.30
C LEU A 137 23.95 3.04 29.46
N SER A 138 23.11 2.35 28.68
CA SER A 138 22.23 2.98 27.69
C SER A 138 21.12 2.03 27.25
N ARG A 139 20.29 2.50 26.31
CA ARG A 139 19.31 1.69 25.60
C ARG A 139 19.46 1.88 24.11
N VAL A 140 19.40 0.80 23.33
CA VAL A 140 19.60 0.81 21.87
C VAL A 140 18.53 1.64 21.15
N ALA A 141 17.26 1.46 21.51
CA ALA A 141 16.13 2.19 20.95
C ALA A 141 15.04 2.36 22.01
N THR A 142 14.29 3.46 21.91
CA THR A 142 13.11 3.73 22.76
C THR A 142 11.86 3.03 22.26
N ASP A 143 11.80 2.74 20.96
CA ASP A 143 10.69 2.03 20.34
C ASP A 143 10.69 0.55 20.73
N ASP A 144 9.54 -0.11 20.57
CA ASP A 144 9.33 -1.49 20.99
C ASP A 144 9.97 -2.49 20.02
N HIS A 145 11.28 -2.66 20.18
CA HIS A 145 12.08 -3.67 19.48
C HIS A 145 12.47 -4.80 20.42
N GLN A 146 12.23 -6.04 19.99
CA GLN A 146 12.77 -7.22 20.65
C GLN A 146 14.15 -7.54 20.07
N PHE A 147 15.20 -7.21 20.82
CA PHE A 147 16.59 -7.47 20.43
C PHE A 147 16.94 -8.94 20.59
N ILE A 148 17.74 -9.46 19.65
CA ILE A 148 18.12 -10.88 19.62
C ILE A 148 19.63 -11.09 19.56
N SER A 149 20.41 -10.08 19.14
CA SER A 149 21.86 -10.23 19.10
C SER A 149 22.59 -8.89 19.21
N LEU A 150 23.78 -8.93 19.80
CA LEU A 150 24.81 -7.89 19.74
C LEU A 150 26.08 -8.48 19.13
N SER A 151 26.62 -7.82 18.12
CA SER A 151 27.88 -8.19 17.47
C SER A 151 28.86 -7.03 17.48
N ILE A 152 30.14 -7.34 17.36
CA ILE A 152 31.21 -6.35 17.32
C ILE A 152 32.01 -6.50 16.03
N LEU A 153 32.20 -5.39 15.34
CA LEU A 153 33.23 -5.25 14.33
C LEU A 153 34.48 -4.67 15.03
N PRO A 154 35.56 -5.47 15.18
CA PRO A 154 36.76 -4.98 15.81
C PRO A 154 37.37 -3.85 14.98
N GLY A 155 37.88 -2.82 15.65
CA GLY A 155 38.69 -1.79 15.00
C GLY A 155 40.09 -2.30 14.68
N SER A 156 40.65 -1.86 13.55
CA SER A 156 42.09 -1.96 13.23
C SER A 156 42.80 -0.63 13.53
N ASP A 157 44.08 -0.68 13.90
CA ASP A 157 45.01 0.46 13.87
C ASP A 157 44.49 1.79 14.47
N GLY A 158 43.89 1.73 15.67
CA GLY A 158 43.39 2.92 16.38
C GLY A 158 41.96 3.35 16.02
N SER A 159 41.27 2.63 15.13
CA SER A 159 39.83 2.82 14.89
C SER A 159 38.98 2.30 16.07
N LYS A 160 37.85 2.98 16.31
CA LYS A 160 36.88 2.57 17.33
C LYS A 160 36.20 1.27 16.93
N GLN A 161 35.90 0.43 17.91
CA GLN A 161 35.04 -0.74 17.68
C GLN A 161 33.64 -0.27 17.31
N ILE A 162 33.00 -0.98 16.38
CA ILE A 162 31.62 -0.72 16.00
C ILE A 162 30.76 -1.87 16.51
N PHE A 163 29.68 -1.52 17.18
CA PHE A 163 28.71 -2.46 17.72
C PHE A 163 27.48 -2.49 16.84
N LEU A 164 26.94 -3.68 16.59
CA LEU A 164 25.73 -3.91 15.81
C LEU A 164 24.72 -4.67 16.66
N ALA A 165 23.62 -4.03 17.01
CA ALA A 165 22.47 -4.66 17.63
C ALA A 165 21.41 -4.99 16.57
N MET A 166 20.90 -6.21 16.58
CA MET A 166 19.83 -6.65 15.68
C MET A 166 18.57 -6.99 16.47
N ALA A 167 17.45 -6.45 16.01
CA ALA A 167 16.13 -6.81 16.47
C ALA A 167 15.53 -7.94 15.63
N LYS A 168 14.66 -8.73 16.27
CA LYS A 168 13.95 -9.87 15.67
C LYS A 168 13.19 -9.49 14.40
N ASN A 169 12.71 -8.25 14.33
CA ASN A 169 11.96 -7.71 13.20
C ASN A 169 12.86 -7.11 12.09
N GLY A 170 14.15 -7.47 12.05
CA GLY A 170 15.08 -7.05 11.01
C GLY A 170 15.62 -5.63 11.15
N HIS A 171 15.27 -4.91 12.21
CA HIS A 171 15.84 -3.59 12.49
C HIS A 171 17.26 -3.72 13.03
N ALA A 172 18.17 -2.92 12.47
CA ALA A 172 19.58 -2.93 12.79
C ALA A 172 20.00 -1.57 13.36
N PHE A 173 20.79 -1.59 14.43
CA PHE A 173 21.28 -0.38 15.09
C PHE A 173 22.77 -0.49 15.30
N VAL A 174 23.51 0.58 15.06
CA VAL A 174 24.95 0.63 15.28
C VAL A 174 25.33 1.69 16.29
N SER A 175 26.43 1.44 17.00
CA SER A 175 27.04 2.38 17.93
C SER A 175 28.55 2.24 17.90
N GLU A 176 29.27 3.33 18.16
CA GLU A 176 30.74 3.34 18.33
C GLU A 176 31.16 3.45 19.80
N ASP A 177 30.22 3.78 20.69
CA ASP A 177 30.48 4.11 22.10
C ASP A 177 29.52 3.40 23.07
N LEU A 178 28.63 2.54 22.54
CA LEU A 178 27.56 1.85 23.25
C LEU A 178 26.56 2.77 23.96
N LYS A 179 26.57 4.07 23.68
CA LYS A 179 25.70 5.08 24.29
C LYS A 179 24.78 5.69 23.26
N THR A 180 25.33 6.07 22.12
CA THR A 180 24.60 6.68 21.02
C THR A 180 24.41 5.66 19.92
N TRP A 181 23.15 5.43 19.57
CA TRP A 181 22.74 4.41 18.61
C TRP A 181 22.11 5.04 17.39
N SER A 182 22.47 4.54 16.22
CA SER A 182 21.92 4.97 14.93
C SER A 182 21.30 3.78 14.20
N GLN A 183 20.02 3.91 13.84
CA GLN A 183 19.35 2.89 13.05
C GLN A 183 19.92 2.85 11.63
N LYS A 184 20.11 1.64 11.11
CA LYS A 184 20.46 1.37 9.71
C LYS A 184 19.23 0.91 8.94
N LYS A 185 19.38 0.81 7.61
CA LYS A 185 18.31 0.31 6.74
C LYS A 185 17.87 -1.07 7.22
N SER A 186 16.59 -1.19 7.57
CA SER A 186 16.02 -2.44 8.08
C SER A 186 16.01 -3.53 7.02
N LEU A 187 16.24 -4.77 7.44
CA LEU A 187 16.03 -5.95 6.63
C LEU A 187 14.52 -6.26 6.59
N ILE A 188 14.00 -6.53 5.40
CA ILE A 188 12.64 -7.04 5.24
C ILE A 188 12.72 -8.56 5.41
N LEU A 189 12.10 -9.06 6.47
CA LEU A 189 11.98 -10.48 6.75
C LEU A 189 10.61 -10.96 6.23
N ASN A 190 10.61 -12.07 5.50
CA ASN A 190 9.39 -12.69 4.96
C ASN A 190 8.79 -13.69 5.95
#